data_AF-A0A9D7P3G4-F1
#
_entry.id   AF-A0A9D7P3G4-F1
#
_cell.length_a   1.000
_cell.length_b   1.000
_cell.length_c   1.000
_cell.angle_alpha   90.00
_cell.angle_beta   90.00
_cell.angle_gamma   90.00
#
_symmetry.space_group_name_H-M   'P 1'
#
loop_
_entity.id
_entity.type
_entity.pdbx_description
1 polymer ?
#
loop_
_entity_poly.entity_id
_entity_poly.type
_entity_poly.pdbx_seq_one_letter_code
_entity_poly.pdbx_strand_id
1 'polypeptide(L)'
;MRICILGSGSSGNATLVVAGETRVLMDCGLSARETIKRIKAVGEDPSKLDAVVVTHEHGDHARGLTAISKALNVPAYTSLIKPSKPVIWAKR
;
A
#
# COMPACT_ATOMS: atom_id res chain seq x y z
N MET A 1 -4.87 15.06 -10.77
CA MET A 1 -4.51 13.66 -10.44
C MET A 1 -3.01 13.47 -10.65
N ARG A 2 -2.32 12.79 -9.75
CA ARG A 2 -0.88 12.53 -9.79
C ARG A 2 -0.60 11.06 -9.44
N ILE A 3 0.36 10.46 -10.13
CA ILE A 3 0.81 9.09 -9.88
C ILE A 3 2.31 9.14 -9.59
N CYS A 4 2.73 8.51 -8.49
CA CYS A 4 4.12 8.45 -8.06
C CYS A 4 4.53 6.99 -7.89
N ILE A 5 5.41 6.51 -8.76
CA ILE A 5 6.01 5.18 -8.64
C ILE A 5 7.02 5.26 -7.48
N LEU A 6 6.65 4.67 -6.33
CA LEU A 6 7.53 4.63 -5.17
C LEU A 6 8.50 3.46 -5.26
N GLY A 7 8.11 2.35 -5.88
CA GLY A 7 8.96 1.18 -6.12
C GLY A 7 8.42 0.34 -7.26
N SER A 8 9.33 -0.24 -8.04
CA SER A 8 9.01 -1.13 -9.17
C SER A 8 10.09 -2.21 -9.27
N GLY A 9 9.69 -3.48 -9.29
CA GLY A 9 10.57 -4.64 -9.43
C GLY A 9 10.57 -5.57 -8.21
N SER A 10 11.44 -6.60 -8.24
CA SER A 10 11.46 -7.71 -7.28
C SER A 10 11.71 -7.31 -5.82
N SER A 11 12.27 -6.12 -5.59
CA SER A 11 12.51 -5.58 -4.24
C SER A 11 11.27 -4.93 -3.61
N GLY A 12 10.18 -4.83 -4.35
CA GLY A 12 8.89 -4.33 -3.87
C GLY A 12 8.27 -3.28 -4.80
N ASN A 13 7.04 -3.54 -5.21
CA ASN A 13 6.18 -2.65 -5.97
C ASN A 13 5.34 -1.81 -5.02
N ALA A 14 5.27 -0.51 -5.29
CA ALA A 14 4.44 0.44 -4.56
C ALA A 14 4.23 1.69 -5.41
N THR A 15 2.98 2.08 -5.64
CA THR A 15 2.62 3.27 -6.41
C THR A 15 1.61 4.09 -5.63
N LEU A 16 1.92 5.36 -5.38
CA LEU A 16 0.99 6.29 -4.75
C LEU A 16 0.15 6.99 -5.82
N VAL A 17 -1.16 6.94 -5.66
CA VAL A 17 -2.13 7.67 -6.50
C VAL A 17 -2.74 8.79 -5.66
N VAL A 18 -2.67 10.02 -6.15
CA VAL A 18 -3.21 11.22 -5.49
C VAL A 18 -4.24 11.87 -6.41
N ALA A 19 -5.48 11.96 -5.96
CA ALA A 19 -6.59 12.55 -6.70
C ALA A 19 -7.43 13.45 -5.78
N GLY A 20 -7.20 14.76 -5.85
CA GLY A 20 -7.83 15.72 -4.94
C GLY A 20 -7.41 15.45 -3.49
N GLU A 21 -8.38 15.19 -2.62
CA GLU A 21 -8.14 14.86 -1.22
C GLU A 21 -7.82 13.38 -1.00
N THR A 22 -7.98 12.53 -2.02
CA THR A 22 -7.80 11.08 -1.91
C THR A 22 -6.38 10.63 -2.24
N ARG A 23 -5.82 9.74 -1.41
CA ARG A 23 -4.50 9.12 -1.53
C ARG A 23 -4.63 7.61 -1.36
N VAL A 24 -4.33 6.87 -2.42
CA VAL A 24 -4.37 5.40 -2.41
C VAL A 24 -2.98 4.87 -2.73
N LEU A 25 -2.52 3.92 -1.94
CA LEU A 25 -1.31 3.17 -2.20
C LEU A 25 -1.68 1.89 -2.97
N MET A 26 -1.26 1.81 -4.23
CA MET A 26 -1.34 0.60 -5.06
C MET A 26 -0.11 -0.26 -4.79
N ASP A 27 -0.33 -1.46 -4.28
CA ASP A 27 0.67 -2.41 -3.77
C ASP A 27 1.55 -1.85 -2.64
N CYS A 28 2.00 -2.75 -1.77
CA CYS A 28 2.88 -2.44 -0.66
C CYS A 28 3.98 -3.51 -0.52
N GLY A 29 4.74 -3.74 -1.59
CA GLY A 29 5.87 -4.67 -1.58
C GLY A 29 7.07 -4.17 -0.77
N LEU A 30 7.23 -2.85 -0.66
CA LEU A 30 8.27 -2.22 0.16
C LEU A 30 7.97 -2.39 1.67
N SER A 31 9.02 -2.32 2.50
CA SER A 31 8.82 -2.23 3.96
C SER A 31 8.06 -0.95 4.33
N ALA A 32 7.26 -0.96 5.41
CA ALA A 32 6.52 0.22 5.85
C ALA A 32 7.42 1.46 6.06
N ARG A 33 8.63 1.26 6.59
CA ARG A 33 9.63 2.32 6.75
C ARG A 33 10.01 2.96 5.41
N GLU A 34 10.26 2.14 4.39
CA GLU A 34 10.65 2.63 3.07
C GLU A 34 9.48 3.28 2.34
N THR A 35 8.28 2.70 2.43
CA THR A 35 7.05 3.29 1.89
C THR A 35 6.83 4.70 2.47
N ILE A 36 6.85 4.85 3.81
CA ILE A 36 6.69 6.14 4.49
C ILE A 36 7.76 7.14 4.06
N LYS A 37 9.03 6.70 3.98
CA LYS A 37 10.14 7.55 3.54
C LYS A 37 9.90 8.07 2.12
N ARG A 38 9.46 7.21 1.19
CA ARG A 38 9.25 7.59 -0.22
C ARG A 38 8.00 8.44 -0.42
N ILE A 39 6.92 8.20 0.33
CA ILE A 39 5.74 9.08 0.34
C ILE A 39 6.15 10.51 0.74
N LYS A 40 6.94 10.65 1.82
CA LYS A 40 7.47 11.95 2.23
C LYS A 40 8.38 12.59 1.17
N ALA A 41 9.22 11.79 0.51
CA ALA A 41 10.13 12.28 -0.53
C ALA A 41 9.40 12.86 -1.76
N VAL A 42 8.17 12.40 -2.06
CA VAL A 42 7.33 12.95 -3.14
C VAL A 42 6.42 14.09 -2.68
N GLY A 43 6.63 14.60 -1.46
CA GLY A 43 5.92 15.75 -0.88
C GLY A 43 4.54 15.42 -0.32
N GLU A 44 4.21 14.14 -0.13
CA GLU A 44 2.93 13.73 0.46
C GLU A 44 3.07 13.40 1.94
N ASP A 45 1.98 13.60 2.67
CA ASP A 45 1.86 13.24 4.08
C ASP A 45 1.33 11.79 4.20
N PRO A 46 2.11 10.84 4.74
CA PRO A 46 1.66 9.47 4.94
C PRO A 46 0.42 9.35 5.83
N SER A 47 0.19 10.30 6.75
CA SER A 47 -0.99 10.27 7.62
C SER A 47 -2.31 10.54 6.89
N LYS A 48 -2.22 11.07 5.65
CA LYS A 48 -3.38 11.33 4.78
C LYS A 48 -3.70 10.18 3.83
N LEU A 49 -3.03 9.03 3.98
CA LEU A 49 -3.33 7.87 3.15
C LEU A 49 -4.73 7.35 3.49
N ASP A 50 -5.58 7.13 2.50
CA ASP A 50 -6.97 6.69 2.73
C ASP A 50 -7.10 5.17 2.68
N ALA A 51 -6.30 4.52 1.84
CA ALA A 51 -6.37 3.08 1.62
C ALA A 51 -5.10 2.52 1.01
N VAL A 52 -4.93 1.21 1.18
CA VAL A 52 -4.02 0.39 0.39
C VAL A 52 -4.83 -0.56 -0.47
N VAL A 53 -4.51 -0.67 -1.75
CA VAL A 53 -5.11 -1.64 -2.67
C VAL A 53 -3.99 -2.55 -3.16
N VAL A 54 -4.14 -3.85 -2.97
CA VAL A 54 -3.16 -4.86 -3.40
C VAL A 54 -3.72 -5.61 -4.59
N THR A 55 -2.89 -5.75 -5.63
CA THR A 55 -3.26 -6.43 -6.87
C THR A 55 -3.30 -7.94 -6.71
N HIS A 56 -2.31 -8.53 -6.03
CA HIS A 56 -2.20 -9.97 -5.75
C HIS A 56 -1.22 -10.26 -4.59
N GLU A 57 -1.20 -11.48 -4.08
CA GLU A 57 -0.57 -11.87 -2.80
C GLU A 57 0.94 -12.16 -2.84
N HIS A 58 1.64 -11.82 -3.91
CA HIS A 58 3.09 -12.02 -3.97
C HIS A 58 3.85 -11.08 -3.02
N GLY A 59 4.99 -11.55 -2.52
CA GLY A 59 5.76 -10.82 -1.51
C GLY A 59 6.23 -9.43 -1.99
N ASP A 60 6.61 -9.31 -3.25
CA ASP A 60 6.97 -8.05 -3.89
C ASP A 60 5.77 -7.12 -4.12
N HIS A 61 4.54 -7.51 -3.76
CA HIS A 61 3.35 -6.65 -3.77
C HIS A 61 2.70 -6.49 -2.39
N ALA A 62 2.86 -7.46 -1.48
CA ALA A 62 2.09 -7.49 -0.23
C ALA A 62 2.94 -7.56 1.05
N ARG A 63 4.27 -7.71 0.97
CA ARG A 63 5.13 -7.92 2.17
C ARG A 63 4.99 -6.83 3.23
N GLY A 64 4.82 -5.57 2.84
CA GLY A 64 4.67 -4.43 3.74
C GLY A 64 3.24 -4.16 4.19
N LEU A 65 2.24 -4.85 3.65
CA LEU A 65 0.81 -4.51 3.79
C LEU A 65 0.36 -4.46 5.26
N THR A 66 0.62 -5.52 6.03
CA THR A 66 0.19 -5.58 7.43
C THR A 66 0.86 -4.48 8.27
N ALA A 67 2.13 -4.17 7.99
CA ALA A 67 2.87 -3.16 8.73
C ALA A 67 2.37 -1.74 8.40
N ILE A 68 2.13 -1.42 7.12
CA ILE A 68 1.67 -0.09 6.72
C ILE A 68 0.22 0.17 7.16
N SER A 69 -0.66 -0.84 7.01
CA SER A 69 -2.08 -0.73 7.39
C SER A 69 -2.23 -0.47 8.90
N LYS A 70 -1.43 -1.16 9.72
CA LYS A 70 -1.38 -0.90 11.17
C LYS A 70 -0.74 0.44 11.51
N ALA A 71 0.39 0.78 10.88
CA ALA A 71 1.12 2.00 11.22
C ALA A 71 0.34 3.29 10.88
N LEU A 72 -0.46 3.27 9.81
CA LEU A 72 -1.24 4.42 9.36
C LEU A 72 -2.74 4.30 9.67
N ASN A 73 -3.17 3.18 10.26
CA ASN A 73 -4.58 2.88 10.57
C ASN A 73 -5.50 2.99 9.34
N VAL A 74 -5.08 2.40 8.22
CA VAL A 74 -5.80 2.47 6.93
C VAL A 74 -6.33 1.10 6.51
N PRO A 75 -7.52 1.03 5.87
CA PRO A 75 -8.03 -0.20 5.30
C PRO A 75 -7.15 -0.71 4.14
N ALA A 76 -7.09 -2.03 4.02
CA ALA A 76 -6.47 -2.72 2.90
C ALA A 76 -7.55 -3.44 2.08
N TYR A 77 -7.52 -3.25 0.76
CA TYR A 77 -8.41 -3.91 -0.20
C TYR A 77 -7.59 -4.86 -1.07
N THR A 78 -8.17 -6.02 -1.38
CA THR A 78 -7.61 -7.03 -2.28
C THR A 78 -8.76 -7.73 -3.00
N SER A 79 -8.45 -8.46 -4.08
CA SER A 79 -9.48 -9.24 -4.77
C SER A 79 -10.00 -10.38 -3.89
N LEU A 80 -11.29 -10.73 -4.06
CA LEU A 80 -11.92 -11.88 -3.40
C LEU A 80 -11.56 -13.21 -4.07
N ILE A 81 -10.83 -13.19 -5.20
CA ILE A 81 -10.40 -14.41 -5.87
C ILE A 81 -9.50 -15.13 -4.87
N LYS A 82 -10.07 -16.18 -4.27
CA LYS A 82 -9.46 -16.95 -3.18
C LYS A 82 -8.00 -17.24 -3.53
N PRO A 83 -7.03 -16.73 -2.76
CA PRO A 83 -5.85 -17.53 -2.49
C PRO A 83 -6.37 -18.83 -1.86
N SER A 84 -5.63 -19.91 -1.92
CA SER A 84 -5.96 -21.18 -1.24
C SER A 84 -6.25 -21.04 0.28
N LYS A 85 -6.13 -19.84 0.87
CA LYS A 85 -6.55 -19.49 2.23
C LYS A 85 -7.19 -18.09 2.30
N PRO A 86 -8.27 -17.89 3.08
CA PRO A 86 -8.85 -16.56 3.28
C PRO A 86 -7.95 -15.70 4.17
N VAL A 87 -7.71 -14.45 3.77
CA VAL A 87 -7.04 -13.43 4.59
C VAL A 87 -8.01 -12.26 4.76
N ILE A 88 -8.74 -12.25 5.87
CA ILE A 88 -9.59 -11.13 6.28
C ILE A 88 -8.81 -10.33 7.32
N TRP A 89 -8.21 -9.21 6.92
CA TRP A 89 -7.68 -8.20 7.85
C TRP A 89 -8.82 -7.25 8.24
N ALA A 90 -9.75 -7.72 9.06
CA ALA A 90 -10.78 -6.86 9.64
C ALA A 90 -10.20 -6.03 10.79
N LYS A 91 -10.60 -4.77 10.82
CA LYS A 91 -10.36 -3.76 11.86
C LYS A 91 -10.54 -4.36 13.26
N ARG A 92 -9.58 -4.13 14.16
CA ARG A 92 -9.84 -4.08 15.59
C ARG A 92 -9.94 -2.62 15.99
#